data_AF-M4SYK0-F1
#
_entry.id   AF-M4SYK0-F1
#
_cell.length_a   1.000
_cell.length_b   1.000
_cell.length_c   1.000
_cell.angle_alpha   90.00
_cell.angle_beta   90.00
_cell.angle_gamma   90.00
#
_symmetry.space_group_name_H-M   'P 1'
#
loop_
_entity.id
_entity.type
_entity.pdbx_description
1 polymer ?
#
loop_
_entity_poly.entity_id
_entity_poly.type
_entity_poly.pdbx_seq_one_letter_code
_entity_poly.pdbx_strand_id
1 'polypeptide(L)'
;YLKKHKNDPNNDVKKAKEGLSDPKKARLETWLQPVLKQADHAYEQLTTAAKVFQDNPTATISSKPNTAVYGQSNPSTPALNGATIFGTEPSGTRANVCDHGVDNTKMKSLAATLMCVCAPSAADATAQSCFTQGTTPTTWNGQGSSAKTTWDDIVVACNMPGQAHTDGEQIISALEQVKNHIRKKGSNAFLGSLAASTTCTGAQAAGQCVKYAEADGAKHSKIEGIQWMATITAEATKLTHIRVAAQQQADANSKLEELLESALEAA
;
A
#
# COMPACT_ATOMS: atom_id res chain seq x y z
N TYR A 1 9.05 -39.22 6.65
CA TYR A 1 7.61 -39.04 6.42
C TYR A 1 6.82 -40.26 6.89
N LEU A 2 6.87 -41.39 6.18
CA LEU A 2 6.08 -42.61 6.49
C LEU A 2 6.10 -43.05 7.97
N LYS A 3 7.27 -43.04 8.63
CA LYS A 3 7.35 -43.36 10.08
C LYS A 3 6.63 -42.35 10.98
N LYS A 4 6.60 -41.07 10.61
CA LYS A 4 5.93 -39.99 11.36
C LYS A 4 4.40 -40.03 11.21
N HIS A 5 3.89 -40.46 10.04
CA HIS A 5 2.45 -40.52 9.73
C HIS A 5 1.86 -41.94 9.82
N LYS A 6 2.58 -42.92 10.39
CA LYS A 6 2.15 -44.33 10.51
C LYS A 6 0.79 -44.48 11.19
N ASN A 7 0.48 -43.61 12.15
CA ASN A 7 -0.73 -43.68 12.98
C ASN A 7 -1.84 -42.74 12.50
N ASP A 8 -1.68 -42.09 11.34
CA ASP A 8 -2.70 -41.21 10.77
C ASP A 8 -3.93 -42.04 10.34
N PRO A 9 -5.14 -41.74 10.84
CA PRO A 9 -6.35 -42.47 10.45
C PRO A 9 -6.68 -42.37 8.95
N ASN A 10 -6.17 -41.36 8.24
CA ASN A 10 -6.32 -41.18 6.79
C ASN A 10 -5.04 -41.56 6.01
N ASN A 11 -4.28 -42.54 6.50
CA ASN A 11 -3.07 -42.98 5.81
C ASN A 11 -3.39 -43.79 4.54
N ASP A 12 -3.54 -43.12 3.40
CA ASP A 12 -3.81 -43.78 2.12
C ASP A 12 -2.67 -44.71 1.65
N VAL A 13 -1.44 -44.52 2.17
CA VAL A 13 -0.34 -45.48 1.97
C VAL A 13 -0.65 -46.82 2.64
N LYS A 14 -1.37 -46.83 3.77
CA LYS A 14 -1.80 -48.06 4.44
C LYS A 14 -2.76 -48.84 3.52
N LYS A 15 -3.76 -48.16 2.94
CA LYS A 15 -4.68 -48.75 1.97
C LYS A 15 -3.97 -49.24 0.71
N ALA A 16 -3.06 -48.45 0.15
CA ALA A 16 -2.28 -48.82 -1.03
C ALA A 16 -1.37 -50.06 -0.83
N LYS A 17 -1.11 -50.44 0.44
CA LYS A 17 -0.34 -51.63 0.79
C LYS A 17 -1.19 -52.87 1.03
N GLU A 18 -2.52 -52.76 1.07
CA GLU A 18 -3.42 -53.89 1.27
C GLU A 18 -3.29 -54.87 0.08
N GLY A 19 -3.17 -56.16 0.37
CA GLY A 19 -3.01 -57.20 -0.66
C GLY A 19 -1.59 -57.35 -1.27
N LEU A 20 -0.63 -56.49 -0.94
CA LEU A 20 0.76 -56.63 -1.41
C LEU A 20 1.58 -57.62 -0.54
N SER A 21 2.48 -58.37 -1.19
CA SER A 21 3.50 -59.17 -0.48
C SER A 21 4.53 -58.28 0.20
N ASP A 22 5.19 -58.77 1.25
CA ASP A 22 6.16 -57.99 2.03
C ASP A 22 7.31 -57.39 1.19
N PRO A 23 7.89 -58.11 0.20
CA PRO A 23 8.89 -57.51 -0.70
C PRO A 23 8.33 -56.35 -1.54
N LYS A 24 7.07 -56.46 -2.00
CA LYS A 24 6.42 -55.40 -2.78
C LYS A 24 6.10 -54.19 -1.92
N LYS A 25 5.63 -54.40 -0.68
CA LYS A 25 5.42 -53.34 0.32
C LYS A 25 6.71 -52.56 0.60
N ALA A 26 7.83 -53.25 0.85
CA ALA A 26 9.10 -52.60 1.13
C ALA A 26 9.63 -51.76 -0.05
N ARG A 27 9.44 -52.22 -1.28
CA ARG A 27 9.77 -51.46 -2.50
C ARG A 27 8.89 -50.22 -2.64
N LEU A 28 7.58 -50.38 -2.49
CA LEU A 28 6.62 -49.27 -2.58
C LEU A 28 6.91 -48.20 -1.53
N GLU A 29 7.16 -48.59 -0.28
CA GLU A 29 7.49 -47.65 0.80
C GLU A 29 8.79 -46.89 0.54
N THR A 30 9.83 -47.59 0.06
CA THR A 30 11.12 -46.97 -0.28
C THR A 30 10.97 -45.90 -1.35
N TRP A 31 10.16 -46.20 -2.37
CA TRP A 31 9.94 -45.31 -3.50
C TRP A 31 8.98 -44.15 -3.18
N LEU A 32 7.89 -44.39 -2.45
CA LEU A 32 6.95 -43.35 -2.04
C LEU A 32 7.53 -42.37 -1.02
N GLN A 33 8.49 -42.80 -0.19
CA GLN A 33 9.00 -41.97 0.90
C GLN A 33 9.53 -40.59 0.46
N PRO A 34 10.37 -40.43 -0.57
CA PRO A 34 10.77 -39.12 -1.08
C PRO A 34 9.62 -38.34 -1.71
N VAL A 35 8.72 -38.99 -2.46
CA VAL A 35 7.54 -38.37 -3.10
C VAL A 35 6.64 -37.74 -2.05
N LEU A 36 6.25 -38.52 -1.03
CA LEU A 36 5.38 -38.08 0.05
C LEU A 36 6.02 -36.96 0.89
N LYS A 37 7.34 -36.99 1.09
CA LYS A 37 8.05 -35.89 1.78
C LYS A 37 7.95 -34.59 0.98
N GLN A 38 8.08 -34.63 -0.34
CA GLN A 38 7.96 -33.45 -1.18
C GLN A 38 6.51 -32.96 -1.28
N ALA A 39 5.55 -33.88 -1.36
CA ALA A 39 4.12 -33.54 -1.35
C ALA A 39 3.69 -32.86 -0.06
N ASP A 40 4.19 -33.32 1.09
CA ASP A 40 3.95 -32.70 2.41
C ASP A 40 4.47 -31.26 2.45
N HIS A 41 5.67 -31.01 1.96
CA HIS A 41 6.23 -29.66 1.87
C HIS A 41 5.42 -28.75 0.93
N ALA A 42 5.00 -29.26 -0.23
CA ALA A 42 4.13 -28.50 -1.13
C ALA A 42 2.78 -28.18 -0.47
N TYR A 43 2.22 -29.12 0.30
CA TYR A 43 1.00 -28.90 1.07
C TYR A 43 1.16 -27.86 2.20
N GLU A 44 2.30 -27.84 2.89
CA GLU A 44 2.64 -26.79 3.87
C GLU A 44 2.72 -25.41 3.20
N GLN A 45 3.28 -25.33 1.99
CA GLN A 45 3.32 -24.10 1.20
C GLN A 45 1.90 -23.64 0.81
N LEU A 46 1.03 -24.54 0.36
CA LEU A 46 -0.38 -24.23 0.07
C LEU A 46 -1.13 -23.72 1.31
N THR A 47 -0.92 -24.36 2.46
CA THR A 47 -1.55 -23.96 3.73
C THR A 47 -1.07 -22.57 4.17
N THR A 48 0.22 -22.29 4.00
CA THR A 48 0.81 -20.97 4.28
C THR A 48 0.23 -19.90 3.36
N ALA A 49 0.17 -20.16 2.05
CA ALA A 49 -0.41 -19.24 1.07
C ALA A 49 -1.91 -18.98 1.36
N ALA A 50 -2.68 -20.04 1.66
CA ALA A 50 -4.09 -19.93 2.02
C ALA A 50 -4.31 -19.01 3.23
N LYS A 51 -3.44 -19.12 4.26
CA LYS A 51 -3.50 -18.24 5.43
C LYS A 51 -3.22 -16.77 5.06
N VAL A 52 -2.25 -16.51 4.19
CA VAL A 52 -1.98 -15.14 3.70
C VAL A 52 -3.20 -14.56 3.00
N PHE A 53 -3.90 -15.32 2.15
CA PHE A 53 -5.13 -14.85 1.51
C PHE A 53 -6.28 -14.60 2.49
N GLN A 54 -6.41 -15.43 3.52
CA GLN A 54 -7.40 -15.23 4.58
C GLN A 54 -7.14 -13.96 5.38
N ASP A 55 -5.88 -13.73 5.75
CA ASP A 55 -5.47 -12.55 6.53
C ASP A 55 -5.53 -11.25 5.70
N ASN A 56 -5.53 -11.36 4.37
CA ASN A 56 -5.50 -10.22 3.44
C ASN A 56 -6.60 -10.30 2.38
N PRO A 57 -7.89 -10.17 2.76
CA PRO A 57 -9.00 -10.32 1.84
C PRO A 57 -9.00 -9.23 0.77
N THR A 58 -9.06 -9.66 -0.49
CA THR A 58 -8.99 -8.79 -1.67
C THR A 58 -10.10 -7.74 -1.72
N ALA A 59 -11.25 -8.01 -1.11
CA ALA A 59 -12.37 -7.09 -0.97
C ALA A 59 -12.00 -5.76 -0.27
N THR A 60 -10.92 -5.74 0.52
CA THR A 60 -10.49 -4.55 1.25
C THR A 60 -9.33 -3.80 0.59
N ILE A 61 -8.74 -4.37 -0.47
CA ILE A 61 -7.51 -3.85 -1.09
C ILE A 61 -7.71 -2.45 -1.68
N SER A 62 -8.89 -2.08 -2.15
CA SER A 62 -9.13 -0.74 -2.71
C SER A 62 -9.55 0.29 -1.65
N SER A 63 -10.29 -0.13 -0.61
CA SER A 63 -10.90 0.77 0.37
C SER A 63 -9.88 1.53 1.22
N LYS A 64 -8.83 0.85 1.69
CA LYS A 64 -7.81 1.47 2.56
C LYS A 64 -6.87 2.40 1.80
N PRO A 65 -6.33 2.03 0.61
CA PRO A 65 -5.60 2.97 -0.23
C PRO A 65 -6.45 4.18 -0.62
N ASN A 66 -7.73 3.99 -0.98
CA ASN A 66 -8.63 5.12 -1.23
C ASN A 66 -8.77 6.02 -0.01
N THR A 67 -8.90 5.45 1.18
CA THR A 67 -8.96 6.23 2.42
C THR A 67 -7.68 7.02 2.67
N ALA A 68 -6.52 6.45 2.38
CA ALA A 68 -5.24 7.16 2.49
C ALA A 68 -5.12 8.29 1.45
N VAL A 69 -5.55 8.03 0.21
CA VAL A 69 -5.41 8.99 -0.89
C VAL A 69 -6.42 10.12 -0.78
N TYR A 70 -7.69 9.80 -0.54
CA TYR A 70 -8.82 10.73 -0.63
C TYR A 70 -9.49 11.04 0.71
N GLY A 71 -9.10 10.35 1.78
CA GLY A 71 -9.69 10.48 3.12
C GLY A 71 -11.00 9.70 3.32
N GLN A 72 -11.48 8.98 2.30
CA GLN A 72 -12.64 8.10 2.34
C GLN A 72 -12.48 6.84 1.48
N SER A 73 -13.21 5.77 1.81
CA SER A 73 -13.08 4.46 1.16
C SER A 73 -13.58 4.40 -0.29
N ASN A 74 -14.61 5.19 -0.61
CA ASN A 74 -15.14 5.36 -1.95
C ASN A 74 -15.08 6.83 -2.35
N PRO A 75 -14.15 7.27 -3.22
CA PRO A 75 -14.02 8.68 -3.60
C PRO A 75 -15.20 9.22 -4.42
N SER A 76 -16.05 8.35 -4.97
CA SER A 76 -17.20 8.77 -5.79
C SER A 76 -18.49 8.95 -5.00
N THR A 77 -18.63 8.27 -3.85
CA THR A 77 -19.89 8.24 -3.10
C THR A 77 -19.66 8.21 -1.58
N PRO A 78 -20.05 9.25 -0.83
CA PRO A 78 -20.47 10.57 -1.34
C PRO A 78 -19.34 11.27 -2.09
N ALA A 79 -19.66 12.30 -2.88
CA ALA A 79 -18.62 13.08 -3.55
C ALA A 79 -17.66 13.70 -2.52
N LEU A 80 -16.36 13.76 -2.88
CA LEU A 80 -15.34 14.39 -2.04
C LEU A 80 -15.71 15.84 -1.71
N ASN A 81 -15.34 16.28 -0.51
CA ASN A 81 -15.44 17.65 -0.03
C ASN A 81 -14.24 18.00 0.87
N GLY A 82 -14.22 19.22 1.41
CA GLY A 82 -13.16 19.67 2.31
C GLY A 82 -12.97 18.73 3.50
N ALA A 83 -14.05 18.42 4.22
CA ALA A 83 -14.00 17.52 5.38
C ALA A 83 -13.49 16.11 5.05
N THR A 84 -13.85 15.52 3.92
CA THR A 84 -13.35 14.19 3.56
C THR A 84 -11.86 14.24 3.24
N ILE A 85 -11.42 15.25 2.48
CA ILE A 85 -10.02 15.40 2.07
C ILE A 85 -9.12 15.69 3.27
N PHE A 86 -9.49 16.65 4.13
CA PHE A 86 -8.65 17.14 5.22
C PHE A 86 -8.91 16.45 6.58
N GLY A 87 -10.02 15.72 6.72
CA GLY A 87 -10.44 15.04 7.95
C GLY A 87 -11.43 15.85 8.79
N THR A 88 -11.37 17.17 8.67
CA THR A 88 -12.35 18.14 9.19
C THR A 88 -12.55 19.23 8.14
N GLU A 89 -13.72 19.87 8.13
CA GLU A 89 -13.98 20.96 7.18
C GLU A 89 -12.99 22.09 7.45
N PRO A 90 -12.08 22.40 6.50
CA PRO A 90 -11.08 23.41 6.76
C PRO A 90 -11.74 24.79 6.75
N SER A 91 -11.67 25.46 7.90
CA SER A 91 -12.14 26.83 8.09
C SER A 91 -10.95 27.74 8.35
N GLY A 92 -10.69 28.68 7.44
CA GLY A 92 -9.68 29.71 7.62
C GLY A 92 -8.63 29.72 6.54
N THR A 93 -7.37 29.91 6.94
CA THR A 93 -6.24 30.12 6.02
C THR A 93 -5.58 28.80 5.66
N ARG A 94 -4.81 28.80 4.56
CA ARG A 94 -3.94 27.66 4.22
C ARG A 94 -3.02 27.27 5.36
N ALA A 95 -2.44 28.22 6.09
CA ALA A 95 -1.54 27.90 7.20
C ALA A 95 -2.25 27.11 8.31
N ASN A 96 -3.53 27.37 8.59
CA ASN A 96 -4.30 26.60 9.58
C ASN A 96 -4.41 25.10 9.26
N VAL A 97 -4.10 24.72 8.02
CA VAL A 97 -4.18 23.35 7.49
C VAL A 97 -2.79 22.85 7.11
N CYS A 98 -2.12 23.52 6.18
CA CYS A 98 -0.83 23.14 5.62
C CYS A 98 0.33 23.26 6.62
N ASP A 99 0.19 24.00 7.72
CA ASP A 99 1.22 24.03 8.77
C ASP A 99 1.12 22.84 9.75
N HIS A 100 0.09 22.01 9.61
CA HIS A 100 -0.30 20.96 10.54
C HIS A 100 -0.19 19.56 9.93
N GLY A 101 0.85 19.29 9.12
CA GLY A 101 1.02 18.03 8.39
C GLY A 101 1.15 16.76 9.25
N VAL A 102 1.43 16.90 10.55
CA VAL A 102 1.46 15.78 11.51
C VAL A 102 0.11 15.56 12.23
N ASP A 103 -0.82 16.49 12.08
CA ASP A 103 -2.15 16.41 12.68
C ASP A 103 -3.11 15.71 11.72
N ASN A 104 -3.31 14.41 11.93
CA ASN A 104 -4.18 13.58 11.09
C ASN A 104 -5.66 14.02 11.11
N THR A 105 -6.07 14.93 12.00
CA THR A 105 -7.43 15.51 12.00
C THR A 105 -7.59 16.69 11.06
N LYS A 106 -6.47 17.29 10.64
CA LYS A 106 -6.41 18.45 9.72
C LYS A 106 -5.74 18.13 8.39
N MET A 107 -4.86 17.12 8.37
CA MET A 107 -4.10 16.66 7.21
C MET A 107 -4.24 15.15 7.05
N LYS A 108 -5.46 14.70 6.74
CA LYS A 108 -5.79 13.27 6.75
C LYS A 108 -5.27 12.48 5.55
N SER A 109 -5.15 13.11 4.38
CA SER A 109 -4.99 12.39 3.10
C SER A 109 -3.82 12.87 2.23
N LEU A 110 -3.44 12.05 1.26
CA LEU A 110 -2.50 12.47 0.21
C LEU A 110 -3.08 13.60 -0.64
N ALA A 111 -4.38 13.60 -0.92
CA ALA A 111 -5.06 14.67 -1.64
C ALA A 111 -4.91 16.02 -0.91
N ALA A 112 -5.09 16.04 0.42
CA ALA A 112 -4.86 17.21 1.24
C ALA A 112 -3.40 17.71 1.15
N THR A 113 -2.45 16.78 1.18
CA THR A 113 -1.01 17.07 1.03
C THR A 113 -0.72 17.70 -0.34
N LEU A 114 -1.22 17.10 -1.42
CA LEU A 114 -1.07 17.61 -2.79
C LEU A 114 -1.72 18.98 -2.97
N MET A 115 -2.89 19.22 -2.38
CA MET A 115 -3.52 20.55 -2.40
C MET A 115 -2.63 21.61 -1.75
N CYS A 116 -2.00 21.30 -0.62
CA CYS A 116 -1.09 22.23 0.06
C CYS A 116 0.18 22.55 -0.76
N VAL A 117 0.70 21.57 -1.50
CA VAL A 117 1.91 21.71 -2.31
C VAL A 117 1.61 22.33 -3.68
N CYS A 118 0.45 22.05 -4.28
CA CYS A 118 0.19 22.32 -5.69
C CYS A 118 -0.90 23.36 -5.96
N ALA A 119 -1.83 23.61 -5.05
CA ALA A 119 -2.85 24.63 -5.27
C ALA A 119 -2.24 26.03 -5.11
N PRO A 120 -2.40 26.94 -6.09
CA PRO A 120 -1.93 28.31 -5.95
C PRO A 120 -2.71 29.08 -4.88
N SER A 121 -2.09 30.11 -4.30
CA SER A 121 -2.76 31.07 -3.41
C SER A 121 -3.28 32.26 -4.22
N ALA A 122 -4.34 32.92 -3.76
CA ALA A 122 -4.83 34.15 -4.39
C ALA A 122 -3.93 35.36 -4.11
N ALA A 123 -3.14 35.30 -3.02
CA ALA A 123 -2.28 36.42 -2.61
C ALA A 123 -1.06 36.61 -3.53
N ASP A 124 -0.58 35.53 -4.16
CA ASP A 124 0.46 35.55 -5.18
C ASP A 124 0.30 34.31 -6.05
N ALA A 125 -0.17 34.50 -7.28
CA ALA A 125 -0.25 33.44 -8.26
C ALA A 125 1.16 33.14 -8.81
N THR A 126 2.03 32.51 -8.02
CA THR A 126 2.99 31.57 -8.61
C THR A 126 2.18 30.36 -9.08
N ALA A 127 1.36 30.61 -10.10
CA ALA A 127 0.72 29.60 -10.90
C ALA A 127 1.82 28.62 -11.29
N GLN A 128 1.57 27.31 -11.17
CA GLN A 128 2.42 26.26 -11.76
C GLN A 128 3.62 25.72 -10.98
N SER A 129 3.69 25.84 -9.65
CA SER A 129 4.77 25.17 -8.88
C SER A 129 4.85 23.65 -9.08
N CYS A 130 3.71 22.97 -9.22
CA CYS A 130 3.65 21.54 -9.52
C CYS A 130 3.51 21.21 -11.01
N PHE A 131 3.11 22.17 -11.85
CA PHE A 131 2.63 21.89 -13.21
C PHE A 131 3.19 22.88 -14.21
N THR A 132 4.29 22.56 -14.89
CA THR A 132 4.88 23.44 -15.91
C THR A 132 4.07 23.52 -17.20
N GLN A 133 3.06 22.65 -17.37
CA GLN A 133 2.15 22.59 -18.52
C GLN A 133 0.72 22.27 -18.07
N GLY A 134 -0.27 22.63 -18.88
CA GLY A 134 -1.70 22.40 -18.58
C GLY A 134 -2.41 23.56 -17.89
N THR A 135 -3.68 23.34 -17.54
CA THR A 135 -4.52 24.35 -16.86
C THR A 135 -4.03 24.56 -15.44
N THR A 136 -3.81 25.82 -15.06
CA THR A 136 -3.46 26.16 -13.67
C THR A 136 -4.65 25.86 -12.76
N PRO A 137 -4.46 25.11 -11.66
CA PRO A 137 -5.55 24.84 -10.72
C PRO A 137 -6.16 26.11 -10.13
N THR A 138 -7.45 26.06 -9.80
CA THR A 138 -8.12 27.15 -9.09
C THR A 138 -7.40 27.50 -7.79
N THR A 139 -7.22 28.80 -7.54
CA THR A 139 -6.58 29.27 -6.30
C THR A 139 -7.36 28.79 -5.08
N TRP A 140 -6.63 28.39 -4.03
CA TRP A 140 -7.21 27.88 -2.79
C TRP A 140 -6.57 28.56 -1.59
N ASN A 141 -7.39 29.16 -0.72
CA ASN A 141 -6.90 29.95 0.42
C ASN A 141 -7.17 29.27 1.77
N GLY A 142 -7.51 27.98 1.78
CA GLY A 142 -7.77 27.20 3.00
C GLY A 142 -9.24 26.93 3.30
N GLN A 143 -10.16 27.35 2.44
CA GLN A 143 -11.60 27.14 2.60
C GLN A 143 -12.03 25.78 2.08
N GLY A 144 -12.84 25.06 2.85
CA GLY A 144 -13.31 23.72 2.45
C GLY A 144 -14.37 23.71 1.35
N SER A 145 -15.17 24.76 1.21
CA SER A 145 -16.16 24.90 0.13
C SER A 145 -15.55 24.86 -1.28
N SER A 146 -14.32 25.33 -1.44
CA SER A 146 -13.56 25.29 -2.70
C SER A 146 -12.64 24.08 -2.83
N ALA A 147 -12.48 23.28 -1.77
CA ALA A 147 -11.46 22.23 -1.73
C ALA A 147 -11.66 21.16 -2.81
N LYS A 148 -12.92 20.77 -3.06
CA LYS A 148 -13.25 19.78 -4.08
C LYS A 148 -12.85 20.29 -5.47
N THR A 149 -13.29 21.48 -5.86
CA THR A 149 -13.01 22.05 -7.19
C THR A 149 -11.50 22.17 -7.41
N THR A 150 -10.76 22.68 -6.43
CA THR A 150 -9.30 22.75 -6.51
C THR A 150 -8.66 21.36 -6.64
N TRP A 151 -9.15 20.36 -5.91
CA TRP A 151 -8.66 18.99 -6.04
C TRP A 151 -8.92 18.42 -7.43
N ASP A 152 -10.12 18.60 -7.97
CA ASP A 152 -10.46 18.12 -9.31
C ASP A 152 -9.52 18.73 -10.37
N ASP A 153 -9.22 20.03 -10.28
CA ASP A 153 -8.27 20.70 -11.18
C ASP A 153 -6.85 20.12 -11.07
N ILE A 154 -6.39 19.82 -9.85
CA ILE A 154 -5.08 19.21 -9.60
C ILE A 154 -5.01 17.82 -10.24
N VAL A 155 -6.04 16.99 -10.07
CA VAL A 155 -6.10 15.63 -10.64
C VAL A 155 -6.05 15.69 -12.16
N VAL A 156 -6.80 16.60 -12.78
CA VAL A 156 -6.76 16.82 -14.23
C VAL A 156 -5.36 17.24 -14.69
N ALA A 157 -4.72 18.16 -13.97
CA ALA A 157 -3.38 18.64 -14.29
C ALA A 157 -2.29 17.55 -14.14
N CYS A 158 -2.44 16.64 -13.18
CA CYS A 158 -1.54 15.50 -13.03
C CYS A 158 -1.56 14.55 -14.24
N ASN A 159 -2.61 14.59 -15.09
CA ASN A 159 -2.79 13.77 -16.29
C ASN A 159 -2.35 12.31 -16.07
N MET A 160 -2.71 11.70 -14.94
CA MET A 160 -2.21 10.38 -14.52
C MET A 160 -2.61 9.32 -15.57
N PRO A 161 -1.68 8.85 -16.44
CA PRO A 161 -2.00 7.84 -17.42
C PRO A 161 -2.11 6.49 -16.70
N GLY A 162 -3.25 5.81 -16.81
CA GLY A 162 -3.55 4.64 -16.00
C GLY A 162 -3.11 3.32 -16.63
N GLN A 163 -2.12 2.67 -16.03
CA GLN A 163 -2.24 1.24 -15.69
C GLN A 163 -2.16 1.10 -14.18
N ALA A 164 -3.04 0.29 -13.60
CA ALA A 164 -2.99 -0.01 -12.17
C ALA A 164 -1.69 -0.77 -11.86
N HIS A 165 -0.81 -0.18 -11.05
CA HIS A 165 0.33 -0.90 -10.52
C HIS A 165 -0.15 -1.80 -9.38
N THR A 166 -0.21 -3.10 -9.62
CA THR A 166 -0.53 -4.12 -8.60
C THR A 166 0.69 -4.53 -7.78
N ASP A 167 1.80 -3.81 -7.94
CA ASP A 167 3.07 -4.11 -7.30
C ASP A 167 3.29 -3.24 -6.05
N GLY A 168 3.22 -3.88 -4.88
CA GLY A 168 3.47 -3.24 -3.59
C GLY A 168 4.88 -2.64 -3.47
N GLU A 169 5.88 -3.25 -4.11
CA GLU A 169 7.27 -2.76 -4.05
C GLU A 169 7.42 -1.41 -4.78
N GLN A 170 6.73 -1.26 -5.92
CA GLN A 170 6.70 0.00 -6.67
C GLN A 170 6.02 1.11 -5.88
N ILE A 171 4.91 0.80 -5.18
CA ILE A 171 4.20 1.75 -4.32
C ILE A 171 5.09 2.20 -3.16
N ILE A 172 5.78 1.26 -2.51
CA ILE A 172 6.73 1.57 -1.42
C ILE A 172 7.87 2.46 -1.95
N SER A 173 8.46 2.11 -3.10
CA SER A 173 9.52 2.91 -3.72
C SER A 173 9.07 4.33 -4.04
N ALA A 174 7.87 4.51 -4.58
CA ALA A 174 7.30 5.82 -4.86
C ALA A 174 7.09 6.64 -3.57
N LEU A 175 6.61 6.01 -2.49
CA LEU A 175 6.46 6.67 -1.20
C LEU A 175 7.81 7.08 -0.60
N GLU A 176 8.84 6.24 -0.69
CA GLU A 176 10.19 6.59 -0.24
C GLU A 176 10.78 7.75 -1.03
N GLN A 177 10.51 7.84 -2.33
CA GLN A 177 10.87 9.02 -3.13
C GLN A 177 10.20 10.29 -2.59
N VAL A 178 8.90 10.24 -2.25
CA VAL A 178 8.20 11.37 -1.62
C VAL A 178 8.84 11.75 -0.29
N LYS A 179 9.15 10.77 0.58
CA LYS A 179 9.83 11.03 1.87
C LYS A 179 11.20 11.67 1.68
N ASN A 180 11.95 11.28 0.66
CA ASN A 180 13.26 11.86 0.34
C ASN A 180 13.20 13.33 -0.12
N HIS A 181 12.03 13.81 -0.54
CA HIS A 181 11.79 15.23 -0.83
C HIS A 181 11.46 16.07 0.42
N ILE A 182 11.28 15.44 1.60
CA ILE A 182 11.04 16.15 2.85
C ILE A 182 12.36 16.76 3.34
N ARG A 183 12.38 18.08 3.55
CA ARG A 183 13.55 18.85 3.97
C ARG A 183 13.36 19.48 5.34
N LYS A 184 14.40 19.42 6.17
CA LYS A 184 14.42 20.05 7.50
C LYS A 184 14.68 21.56 7.39
N LYS A 185 13.98 22.35 8.22
CA LYS A 185 14.33 23.74 8.53
C LYS A 185 13.98 24.04 9.99
N GLY A 186 15.01 24.35 10.80
CA GLY A 186 14.86 24.48 12.25
C GLY A 186 14.45 23.14 12.88
N SER A 187 13.46 23.16 13.79
CA SER A 187 12.87 21.96 14.41
C SER A 187 11.81 21.26 13.54
N ASN A 188 11.50 21.82 12.37
CA ASN A 188 10.40 21.36 11.51
C ASN A 188 10.93 20.69 10.25
N ALA A 189 10.06 19.92 9.60
CA ALA A 189 10.28 19.40 8.26
C ALA A 189 9.22 19.91 7.29
N PHE A 190 9.54 19.95 6.00
CA PHE A 190 8.69 20.52 4.96
C PHE A 190 8.71 19.65 3.71
N LEU A 191 7.55 19.44 3.10
CA LEU A 191 7.40 18.90 1.75
C LEU A 191 6.91 20.02 0.82
N GLY A 192 7.57 20.22 -0.31
CA GLY A 192 7.27 21.30 -1.26
C GLY A 192 8.21 22.48 -1.14
N SER A 193 7.84 23.59 -1.80
CA SER A 193 8.68 24.78 -1.93
C SER A 193 8.48 25.71 -0.75
N LEU A 194 9.57 26.01 -0.03
CA LEU A 194 9.59 26.95 1.09
C LEU A 194 10.64 28.04 0.82
N ALA A 195 10.22 29.30 0.87
CA ALA A 195 11.09 30.46 0.77
C ALA A 195 11.72 30.80 2.15
N ALA A 196 11.94 32.09 2.43
CA ALA A 196 12.55 32.53 3.69
C ALA A 196 11.68 32.23 4.92
N SER A 197 10.36 32.09 4.77
CA SER A 197 9.39 31.84 5.86
C SER A 197 9.48 30.43 6.50
N THR A 198 8.64 30.19 7.50
CA THR A 198 8.41 28.90 8.18
C THR A 198 6.94 28.46 8.13
N THR A 199 6.15 29.08 7.25
CA THR A 199 4.71 28.87 7.07
C THR A 199 4.38 28.54 5.61
N CYS A 200 3.36 27.71 5.42
CA CYS A 200 2.90 27.21 4.12
C CYS A 200 1.59 27.91 3.72
N THR A 201 1.64 29.23 3.57
CA THR A 201 0.49 30.07 3.19
C THR A 201 0.23 30.10 1.68
N GLY A 202 1.08 29.46 0.88
CA GLY A 202 1.06 29.50 -0.58
C GLY A 202 1.54 30.81 -1.20
N ALA A 203 1.87 31.83 -0.42
CA ALA A 203 2.42 33.11 -0.89
C ALA A 203 3.90 32.96 -1.30
N GLN A 204 4.37 33.81 -2.23
CA GLN A 204 5.72 33.70 -2.80
C GLN A 204 6.81 33.88 -1.74
N ALA A 205 6.65 34.84 -0.82
CA ALA A 205 7.56 35.06 0.30
C ALA A 205 7.48 33.96 1.38
N ALA A 206 6.45 33.11 1.33
CA ALA A 206 6.20 32.05 2.27
C ALA A 206 6.57 30.68 1.69
N GLY A 207 5.58 29.87 1.30
CA GLY A 207 5.82 28.56 0.72
C GLY A 207 4.54 27.86 0.28
N GLN A 208 4.65 27.11 -0.81
CA GLN A 208 3.67 26.13 -1.26
C GLN A 208 4.16 24.76 -0.82
N CYS A 209 3.77 24.40 0.39
CA CYS A 209 4.35 23.28 1.12
C CYS A 209 3.36 22.69 2.12
N VAL A 210 3.77 21.58 2.72
CA VAL A 210 3.24 21.09 4.01
C VAL A 210 4.36 21.18 5.04
N LYS A 211 4.05 21.72 6.21
CA LYS A 211 4.94 21.70 7.38
C LYS A 211 4.58 20.53 8.27
N TYR A 212 5.60 19.81 8.67
CA TYR A 212 5.56 18.79 9.71
C TYR A 212 6.22 19.36 10.95
N ALA A 213 5.37 19.85 11.87
CA ALA A 213 5.83 20.53 13.06
C ALA A 213 6.63 19.58 13.97
N GLU A 214 7.77 20.06 14.48
CA GLU A 214 8.60 19.29 15.41
C GLU A 214 8.99 17.91 14.87
N ALA A 215 9.29 17.81 13.56
CA ALA A 215 9.65 16.58 12.86
C ALA A 215 11.06 16.68 12.24
N ASP A 216 12.02 17.26 12.97
CA ASP A 216 13.44 17.22 12.58
C ASP A 216 13.97 15.77 12.51
N GLY A 217 15.08 15.53 11.80
CA GLY A 217 15.57 14.17 11.49
C GLY A 217 15.80 13.22 12.68
N ALA A 218 15.82 13.70 13.92
CA ALA A 218 15.82 12.86 15.13
C ALA A 218 14.42 12.26 15.44
N LYS A 219 13.37 12.79 14.80
CA LYS A 219 11.94 12.51 14.99
C LYS A 219 11.31 11.95 13.70
N HIS A 220 12.07 11.17 12.92
CA HIS A 220 11.61 10.51 11.69
C HIS A 220 10.30 9.72 11.89
N SER A 221 10.10 9.17 13.10
CA SER A 221 8.88 8.47 13.51
C SER A 221 7.59 9.31 13.40
N LYS A 222 7.67 10.65 13.46
CA LYS A 222 6.49 11.50 13.26
C LYS A 222 6.05 11.55 11.80
N ILE A 223 7.00 11.50 10.87
CA ILE A 223 6.69 11.43 9.44
C ILE A 223 6.12 10.05 9.11
N GLU A 224 6.73 8.99 9.65
CA GLU A 224 6.21 7.62 9.50
C GLU A 224 4.82 7.44 10.12
N GLY A 225 4.51 8.17 11.19
CA GLY A 225 3.20 8.18 11.85
C GLY A 225 2.11 8.98 11.12
N ILE A 226 2.42 9.65 10.01
CA ILE A 226 1.40 10.32 9.19
C ILE A 226 0.49 9.25 8.59
N GLN A 227 -0.82 9.38 8.85
CA GLN A 227 -1.78 8.30 8.65
C GLN A 227 -1.83 7.81 7.20
N TRP A 228 -1.82 8.71 6.23
CA TRP A 228 -1.87 8.31 4.82
C TRP A 228 -0.59 7.58 4.38
N MET A 229 0.58 8.00 4.85
CA MET A 229 1.86 7.33 4.56
C MET A 229 1.87 5.92 5.17
N ALA A 230 1.55 5.82 6.47
CA ALA A 230 1.49 4.55 7.19
C ALA A 230 0.50 3.57 6.55
N THR A 231 -0.67 4.08 6.13
CA THR A 231 -1.70 3.25 5.48
C THR A 231 -1.23 2.76 4.10
N ILE A 232 -0.64 3.64 3.28
CA ILE A 232 -0.09 3.23 1.97
C ILE A 232 1.01 2.17 2.14
N THR A 233 1.95 2.36 3.09
CA THR A 233 2.98 1.36 3.39
C THR A 233 2.36 0.03 3.78
N ALA A 234 1.41 0.02 4.73
CA ALA A 234 0.79 -1.20 5.21
C ALA A 234 0.05 -1.96 4.10
N GLU A 235 -0.72 -1.27 3.26
CA GLU A 235 -1.47 -1.91 2.17
C GLU A 235 -0.56 -2.36 1.03
N ALA A 236 0.51 -1.63 0.73
CA ALA A 236 1.52 -2.05 -0.23
C ALA A 236 2.27 -3.32 0.23
N THR A 237 2.64 -3.42 1.51
CA THR A 237 3.24 -4.64 2.06
C THR A 237 2.31 -5.85 1.92
N LYS A 238 1.00 -5.65 2.11
CA LYS A 238 0.01 -6.74 1.91
C LYS A 238 -0.05 -7.18 0.46
N LEU A 239 -0.03 -6.25 -0.50
CA LEU A 239 0.03 -6.58 -1.92
C LEU A 239 1.25 -7.43 -2.25
N THR A 240 2.42 -7.10 -1.69
CA THR A 240 3.63 -7.91 -1.84
C THR A 240 3.45 -9.31 -1.25
N HIS A 241 2.89 -9.44 -0.04
CA HIS A 241 2.64 -10.75 0.58
C HIS A 241 1.65 -11.59 -0.23
N ILE A 242 0.57 -11.00 -0.73
CA ILE A 242 -0.41 -11.67 -1.61
C ILE A 242 0.26 -12.17 -2.88
N ARG A 243 1.10 -11.34 -3.52
CA ARG A 243 1.85 -11.73 -4.74
C ARG A 243 2.75 -12.93 -4.48
N VAL A 244 3.52 -12.89 -3.39
CA VAL A 244 4.41 -13.99 -3.00
C VAL A 244 3.61 -15.26 -2.69
N ALA A 245 2.51 -15.15 -1.95
CA ALA A 245 1.64 -16.29 -1.64
C ALA A 245 1.02 -16.89 -2.92
N ALA A 246 0.61 -16.08 -3.89
CA ALA A 246 0.09 -16.55 -5.16
C ALA A 246 1.15 -17.32 -5.97
N GLN A 247 2.39 -16.83 -5.98
CA GLN A 247 3.49 -17.57 -6.62
C GLN A 247 3.76 -18.90 -5.90
N GLN A 248 3.85 -18.89 -4.56
CA GLN A 248 4.05 -20.10 -3.76
C GLN A 248 2.93 -21.13 -3.98
N GLN A 249 1.69 -20.67 -4.11
CA GLN A 249 0.55 -21.53 -4.41
C GLN A 249 0.68 -22.17 -5.80
N ALA A 250 1.03 -21.37 -6.82
CA ALA A 250 1.22 -21.88 -8.18
C ALA A 250 2.36 -22.91 -8.25
N ASP A 251 3.50 -22.61 -7.63
CA ASP A 251 4.66 -23.50 -7.59
C ASP A 251 4.33 -24.81 -6.84
N ALA A 252 3.63 -24.72 -5.71
CA ALA A 252 3.23 -25.89 -4.93
C ALA A 252 2.22 -26.77 -5.67
N ASN A 253 1.25 -26.17 -6.38
CA ASN A 253 0.31 -26.91 -7.23
C ASN A 253 1.04 -27.63 -8.36
N SER A 254 1.89 -26.92 -9.12
CA SER A 254 2.72 -27.52 -10.17
C SER A 254 3.55 -28.68 -9.61
N LYS A 255 4.10 -28.51 -8.40
CA LYS A 255 4.91 -29.57 -7.79
C LYS A 255 4.10 -30.80 -7.43
N LEU A 256 2.88 -30.62 -6.93
CA LEU A 256 2.00 -31.74 -6.60
C LEU A 256 1.57 -32.50 -7.86
N GLU A 257 1.31 -31.79 -8.97
CA GLU A 257 1.00 -32.40 -10.27
C GLU A 257 2.18 -33.24 -10.78
N GLU A 258 3.40 -32.69 -10.80
CA GLU A 258 4.62 -33.44 -11.18
C GLU A 258 4.83 -34.69 -10.32
N LEU A 259 4.62 -34.57 -9.00
CA LEU A 259 4.78 -35.69 -8.07
C LEU A 259 3.73 -36.77 -8.30
N LEU A 260 2.50 -36.38 -8.66
CA LEU A 260 1.44 -37.32 -9.02
C LEU A 260 1.75 -38.05 -10.33
N GLU A 261 2.21 -37.35 -11.36
CA GLU A 261 2.58 -37.94 -12.65
C GLU A 261 3.76 -38.92 -12.49
N SER A 262 4.84 -38.48 -11.82
CA SER A 262 5.97 -39.35 -11.52
C SER A 262 5.55 -40.56 -10.68
N ALA A 263 4.54 -40.38 -9.81
CA ALA A 263 4.00 -41.47 -9.03
C ALA A 263 3.26 -42.52 -9.87
N LEU A 264 2.54 -42.08 -10.91
CA LEU A 264 1.76 -42.94 -11.80
C LEU A 264 2.64 -43.64 -12.83
N GLU A 265 3.68 -42.99 -13.36
CA GLU A 265 4.60 -43.59 -14.35
C GLU A 265 5.45 -44.72 -13.78
N ALA A 266 5.73 -44.69 -12.48
CA ALA A 266 6.56 -45.69 -11.81
C ALA A 266 5.76 -46.88 -11.22
N ALA A 267 4.42 -46.87 -11.35
CA ALA A 267 3.51 -47.91 -10.87
C ALA A 267 3.24 -48.99 -11.92
#